data_AF-A0A6J0GNF9-F1
#
_entry.id   AF-A0A6J0GNF9-F1
#
_cell.length_a   1.000
_cell.length_b   1.000
_cell.length_c   1.000
_cell.angle_alpha   90.00
_cell.angle_beta   90.00
_cell.angle_gamma   90.00
#
_symmetry.space_group_name_H-M   'P 1'
#
loop_
_entity.id
_entity.type
_entity.pdbx_description
1 polymer ?
#
loop_
_entity_poly.entity_id
_entity_poly.type
_entity_poly.pdbx_seq_one_letter_code
_entity_poly.pdbx_strand_id
1 'polypeptide(L)'
;MGFGIFPVHVEELKMSFKDGFIDFLEFIAAINLVIRGKIDQKLKWYFKLYDADGNGCIDKKELLSIFSAIQAINGYTNMSAEEFTNMVFQKIDVNNDGELTLEEFINGVESDEDLMELISKSFDLSNVLKVIQNGRRNSV
;
A
#
# COMPACT_ATOMS: atom_id res chain seq x y z
N MET A 1 -24.68 32.55 -8.98
CA MET A 1 -24.31 31.13 -9.16
C MET A 1 -22.82 31.00 -8.91
N GLY A 2 -22.42 30.71 -7.66
CA GLY A 2 -21.06 30.32 -7.35
C GLY A 2 -21.03 28.81 -7.27
N PHE A 3 -20.27 28.15 -8.14
CA PHE A 3 -19.99 26.72 -8.01
C PHE A 3 -19.12 26.55 -6.76
N GLY A 4 -19.75 26.07 -5.67
CA GLY A 4 -19.06 25.67 -4.47
C GLY A 4 -18.16 24.48 -4.79
N ILE A 5 -16.85 24.69 -4.73
CA ILE A 5 -15.89 23.60 -4.60
C ILE A 5 -16.13 23.02 -3.22
N PHE A 6 -16.85 21.91 -3.16
CA PHE A 6 -17.04 21.17 -1.92
C PHE A 6 -15.66 20.76 -1.39
N PRO A 7 -15.33 21.05 -0.11
CA PRO A 7 -14.16 20.48 0.52
C PRO A 7 -14.43 18.99 0.65
N VAL A 8 -13.74 18.18 -0.16
CA VAL A 8 -13.72 16.72 0.02
C VAL A 8 -13.04 16.48 1.36
N HIS A 9 -13.85 16.30 2.39
CA HIS A 9 -13.40 15.90 3.71
C HIS A 9 -12.79 14.51 3.55
N VAL A 10 -11.51 14.41 3.86
CA VAL A 10 -10.65 13.22 3.63
C VAL A 10 -11.06 12.03 4.52
N GLU A 11 -12.07 12.18 5.37
CA GLU A 11 -12.44 11.20 6.40
C GLU A 11 -13.48 10.15 5.97
N GLU A 12 -14.04 10.22 4.76
CA GLU A 12 -15.02 9.25 4.27
C GLU A 12 -14.63 8.51 2.99
N LEU A 13 -13.33 8.38 2.70
CA LEU A 13 -12.87 7.40 1.68
C LEU A 13 -12.95 5.99 2.25
N LYS A 14 -14.18 5.48 2.35
CA LYS A 14 -14.46 4.09 2.67
C LYS A 14 -14.21 3.27 1.42
N MET A 15 -12.92 3.00 1.14
CA MET A 15 -12.53 2.00 0.14
C MET A 15 -13.16 0.69 0.57
N SER A 16 -14.16 0.29 -0.18
CA SER A 16 -14.95 -0.89 0.07
C SER A 16 -14.68 -1.77 -1.12
N PHE A 17 -13.65 -2.62 -1.03
CA PHE A 17 -13.38 -3.71 -1.96
C PHE A 17 -14.54 -4.71 -1.89
N LYS A 18 -15.71 -4.31 -2.40
CA LYS A 18 -16.99 -5.02 -2.21
C LYS A 18 -17.19 -6.09 -3.28
N ASP A 19 -16.36 -6.11 -4.30
CA ASP A 19 -16.50 -6.99 -5.46
C ASP A 19 -15.15 -7.50 -6.02
N GLY A 20 -14.03 -7.21 -5.36
CA GLY A 20 -12.69 -7.57 -5.84
C GLY A 20 -12.17 -6.71 -7.00
N PHE A 21 -12.86 -5.62 -7.34
CA PHE A 21 -12.43 -4.63 -8.32
C PHE A 21 -12.22 -3.27 -7.65
N ILE A 22 -11.34 -2.46 -8.23
CA ILE A 22 -11.13 -1.07 -7.84
C ILE A 22 -11.83 -0.22 -8.89
N ASP A 23 -12.85 0.55 -8.50
CA ASP A 23 -13.50 1.48 -9.43
C ASP A 23 -12.60 2.68 -9.78
N PHE A 24 -12.93 3.42 -10.84
CA PHE A 24 -12.07 4.53 -11.29
C PHE A 24 -11.91 5.62 -10.21
N LEU A 25 -12.94 5.92 -9.42
CA LEU A 25 -12.86 6.91 -8.34
C LEU A 25 -11.98 6.38 -7.20
N GLU A 26 -12.11 5.10 -6.86
CA GLU A 26 -11.25 4.42 -5.87
C GLU A 26 -9.79 4.40 -6.34
N PHE A 27 -9.55 4.14 -7.63
CA PHE A 27 -8.21 4.20 -8.22
C PHE A 27 -7.63 5.62 -8.13
N ILE A 28 -8.39 6.64 -8.53
CA ILE A 28 -7.94 8.04 -8.43
C ILE A 28 -7.69 8.45 -6.98
N ALA A 29 -8.53 8.00 -6.04
CA ALA A 29 -8.34 8.25 -4.62
C ALA A 29 -7.06 7.60 -4.09
N ALA A 30 -6.80 6.34 -4.44
CA ALA A 30 -5.58 5.61 -4.12
C ALA A 30 -4.33 6.34 -4.64
N ILE A 31 -4.35 6.75 -5.92
CA ILE A 31 -3.24 7.50 -6.53
C ILE A 31 -3.00 8.84 -5.80
N ASN A 32 -4.05 9.60 -5.49
CA ASN A 32 -3.90 10.85 -4.75
C ASN A 32 -3.30 10.63 -3.35
N LEU A 33 -3.72 9.57 -2.68
CA LEU A 33 -3.20 9.20 -1.36
C LEU A 33 -1.71 8.80 -1.43
N VAL A 34 -1.31 8.01 -2.42
CA VAL A 34 0.10 7.63 -2.59
C VAL A 34 0.98 8.85 -2.91
N ILE A 35 0.48 9.81 -3.69
CA ILE A 35 1.24 11.01 -4.06
C ILE A 35 1.33 12.02 -2.90
N ARG A 36 0.22 12.27 -2.19
CA ARG A 36 0.07 13.43 -1.28
C ARG A 36 -0.24 13.07 0.17
N GLY A 37 -0.55 11.81 0.44
CA GLY A 37 -0.93 11.34 1.77
C GLY A 37 0.21 11.42 2.76
N LYS A 38 -0.15 11.61 4.04
CA LYS A 38 0.79 11.43 5.14
C LYS A 38 1.13 9.96 5.30
N ILE A 39 2.25 9.68 5.96
CA ILE A 39 2.79 8.32 6.11
C ILE A 39 1.80 7.38 6.82
N ASP A 40 1.14 7.85 7.87
CA ASP A 40 0.11 7.12 8.62
C ASP A 40 -1.09 6.72 7.75
N GLN A 41 -1.50 7.59 6.83
CA GLN A 41 -2.59 7.30 5.91
C GLN A 41 -2.16 6.29 4.84
N LYS A 42 -0.89 6.37 4.38
CA LYS A 42 -0.32 5.41 3.43
C LYS A 42 -0.20 4.02 4.06
N LEU A 43 0.30 3.92 5.30
CA LEU A 43 0.44 2.65 6.00
C LEU A 43 -0.91 1.97 6.23
N LYS A 44 -1.93 2.72 6.66
CA LYS A 44 -3.31 2.18 6.76
C LYS A 44 -3.86 1.69 5.43
N TRP A 45 -3.48 2.35 4.35
CA TRP A 45 -3.89 1.95 3.01
C TRP A 45 -3.15 0.71 2.51
N TYR A 46 -1.83 0.64 2.71
CA TYR A 46 -1.04 -0.55 2.42
C TYR A 46 -1.54 -1.76 3.21
N PHE A 47 -1.88 -1.56 4.49
CA PHE A 47 -2.48 -2.61 5.31
C PHE A 47 -3.73 -3.20 4.66
N LYS A 48 -4.69 -2.34 4.26
CA LYS A 48 -5.92 -2.77 3.58
C LYS A 48 -5.69 -3.43 2.23
N LEU A 49 -4.59 -3.11 1.56
CA LEU A 49 -4.25 -3.73 0.30
C LEU A 49 -3.62 -5.12 0.49
N TYR A 50 -2.95 -5.32 1.63
CA TYR A 50 -2.33 -6.58 1.98
C TYR A 50 -3.33 -7.57 2.59
N ASP A 51 -4.21 -7.10 3.47
CA ASP A 51 -5.35 -7.83 4.05
C ASP A 51 -6.40 -8.09 2.95
N ALA A 52 -6.22 -9.19 2.22
CA ALA A 52 -6.95 -9.50 1.00
C ALA A 52 -8.32 -10.11 1.30
N ASP A 53 -8.45 -10.84 2.41
CA ASP A 53 -9.73 -11.38 2.86
C ASP A 53 -10.55 -10.40 3.73
N GLY A 54 -9.92 -9.31 4.18
CA GLY A 54 -10.55 -8.24 4.95
C GLY A 54 -10.85 -8.62 6.40
N ASN A 55 -10.12 -9.60 6.95
CA ASN A 55 -10.32 -10.07 8.32
C ASN A 55 -9.74 -9.11 9.38
N GLY A 56 -8.98 -8.09 8.96
CA GLY A 56 -8.39 -7.08 9.83
C GLY A 56 -6.98 -7.43 10.33
N CYS A 57 -6.40 -8.51 9.82
CA CYS A 57 -5.05 -9.00 10.08
C CYS A 57 -4.39 -9.35 8.73
N ILE A 58 -3.06 -9.32 8.67
CA ILE A 58 -2.31 -9.81 7.51
C ILE A 58 -1.67 -11.13 7.88
N ASP A 59 -2.04 -12.20 7.17
CA ASP A 59 -1.41 -13.50 7.35
C ASP A 59 -0.16 -13.67 6.47
N LYS A 60 0.62 -14.73 6.71
CA LYS A 60 1.84 -15.01 5.95
C LYS A 60 1.60 -15.20 4.45
N LYS A 61 0.47 -15.79 4.05
CA LYS A 61 0.16 -16.07 2.65
C LYS A 61 -0.18 -14.78 1.91
N GLU A 62 -0.92 -13.88 2.56
CA GLU A 62 -1.27 -12.57 2.03
C GLU A 62 -0.02 -11.73 1.77
N LEU A 63 0.87 -11.64 2.76
CA LEU A 63 2.14 -10.92 2.60
C LEU A 63 3.03 -11.53 1.50
N LEU A 64 3.13 -12.86 1.47
CA LEU A 64 3.89 -13.59 0.45
C LEU A 64 3.33 -13.34 -0.96
N SER A 65 2.01 -13.37 -1.11
CA SER A 65 1.32 -13.18 -2.39
C SER A 65 1.60 -11.79 -2.96
N ILE A 66 1.47 -10.76 -2.13
CA ILE A 66 1.75 -9.37 -2.52
C ILE A 66 3.22 -9.20 -2.92
N PHE A 67 4.16 -9.69 -2.10
CA PHE A 67 5.59 -9.53 -2.41
C PHE A 67 6.00 -10.28 -3.69
N SER A 68 5.40 -11.45 -3.92
CA SER A 68 5.58 -12.20 -5.17
C SER A 68 5.07 -11.42 -6.37
N ALA A 69 3.91 -10.76 -6.26
CA ALA A 69 3.37 -9.90 -7.30
C ALA A 69 4.28 -8.69 -7.57
N ILE A 70 4.83 -8.08 -6.53
CA ILE A 70 5.78 -6.96 -6.65
C ILE A 70 7.05 -7.40 -7.40
N GLN A 71 7.63 -8.55 -7.05
CA GLN A 71 8.79 -9.09 -7.78
C GLN A 71 8.49 -9.36 -9.26
N ALA A 72 7.28 -9.83 -9.57
CA ALA A 72 6.88 -10.04 -10.96
C ALA A 72 6.81 -8.72 -11.77
N ILE A 73 6.47 -7.60 -11.12
CA ILE A 73 6.37 -6.28 -11.75
C ILE A 73 7.73 -5.58 -11.84
N ASN A 74 8.50 -5.58 -10.75
CA ASN A 74 9.75 -4.84 -10.64
C ASN A 74 10.99 -5.63 -11.10
N GLY A 75 10.84 -6.92 -11.33
CA GLY A 75 11.94 -7.84 -11.63
C GLY A 75 12.51 -8.52 -10.38
N TYR A 76 13.43 -9.46 -10.61
CA TYR A 76 13.99 -10.33 -9.58
C TYR A 76 14.73 -9.54 -8.49
N THR A 77 14.40 -9.79 -7.22
CA THR A 77 15.14 -9.25 -6.07
C THR A 77 16.12 -10.28 -5.52
N ASN A 78 17.20 -9.84 -4.87
CA ASN A 78 18.18 -10.75 -4.24
C ASN A 78 17.63 -11.56 -3.05
N MET A 79 16.40 -11.27 -2.63
CA MET A 79 15.71 -11.92 -1.52
C MET A 79 14.44 -12.60 -2.06
N SER A 80 14.23 -13.86 -1.68
CA SER A 80 12.99 -14.57 -2.03
C SER A 80 11.80 -14.00 -1.25
N ALA A 81 10.59 -14.21 -1.76
CA ALA A 81 9.38 -13.75 -1.09
C ALA A 81 9.19 -14.43 0.28
N GLU A 82 9.64 -15.68 0.42
CA GLU A 82 9.55 -16.43 1.68
C GLU A 82 10.54 -15.90 2.73
N GLU A 83 11.80 -15.64 2.36
CA GLU A 83 12.78 -15.01 3.25
C GLU A 83 12.31 -13.64 3.72
N PHE A 84 11.77 -12.84 2.81
CA PHE A 84 11.21 -11.54 3.14
C PHE A 84 10.05 -11.66 4.13
N THR A 85 9.07 -12.52 3.83
CA THR A 85 7.89 -12.75 4.68
C THR A 85 8.32 -13.17 6.08
N ASN A 86 9.25 -14.13 6.20
CA ASN A 86 9.75 -14.58 7.50
C ASN A 86 10.47 -13.47 8.28
N MET A 87 11.29 -12.65 7.60
CA MET A 87 11.96 -11.51 8.22
C MET A 87 10.97 -10.48 8.76
N VAL A 88 9.90 -10.17 8.01
CA VAL A 88 8.86 -9.23 8.44
C VAL A 88 8.16 -9.74 9.69
N PHE A 89 7.67 -10.98 9.67
CA PHE A 89 6.99 -11.55 10.83
C PHE A 89 7.90 -11.60 12.06
N GLN A 90 9.18 -11.96 11.91
CA GLN A 90 10.12 -11.93 13.05
C GLN A 90 10.32 -10.53 13.67
N LYS A 91 10.16 -9.46 12.90
CA LYS A 91 10.36 -8.09 13.35
C LYS A 91 9.08 -7.43 13.88
N ILE A 92 7.94 -7.78 13.30
CA ILE A 92 6.67 -7.05 13.48
C ILE A 92 5.67 -7.84 14.34
N ASP A 93 5.67 -9.17 14.25
CA ASP A 93 4.74 -10.04 15.00
C ASP A 93 5.15 -10.12 16.47
N VAL A 94 4.67 -9.16 17.27
CA VAL A 94 5.05 -9.01 18.69
C VAL A 94 4.50 -10.17 19.51
N ASN A 95 3.26 -10.56 19.25
CA ASN A 95 2.55 -11.57 20.04
C ASN A 95 2.85 -13.02 19.55
N ASN A 96 3.45 -13.18 18.37
CA ASN A 96 3.81 -14.44 17.71
C ASN A 96 2.62 -15.36 17.41
N ASP A 97 1.45 -14.79 17.09
CA ASP A 97 0.26 -15.53 16.69
C ASP A 97 0.25 -15.90 15.19
N GLY A 98 1.19 -15.34 14.40
CA GLY A 98 1.29 -15.58 12.97
C GLY A 98 0.36 -14.71 12.13
N GLU A 99 -0.23 -13.68 12.72
CA GLU A 99 -1.05 -12.64 12.09
C GLU A 99 -0.46 -11.26 12.43
N LEU A 100 -0.55 -10.31 11.50
CA LEU A 100 -0.14 -8.93 11.77
C LEU A 100 -1.37 -8.04 11.89
N THR A 101 -1.65 -7.55 13.09
CA THR A 101 -2.68 -6.53 13.28
C THR A 101 -2.26 -5.20 12.67
N LEU A 102 -3.21 -4.29 12.42
CA LEU A 102 -2.91 -2.94 11.93
C LEU A 102 -1.93 -2.19 12.85
N GLU A 103 -2.05 -2.38 14.17
CA GLU A 103 -1.19 -1.73 15.15
C GLU A 103 0.24 -2.29 15.09
N GLU A 104 0.39 -3.61 15.06
CA GLU A 104 1.69 -4.26 14.89
C GLU A 104 2.34 -3.81 13.58
N PHE A 105 1.58 -3.83 12.47
CA PHE A 105 2.07 -3.38 11.17
C PHE A 105 2.57 -1.93 11.18
N ILE A 106 1.77 -0.98 11.68
CA ILE A 106 2.19 0.43 11.72
C ILE A 106 3.41 0.60 12.63
N ASN A 107 3.36 0.09 13.86
CA ASN A 107 4.44 0.27 14.83
C ASN A 107 5.73 -0.40 14.36
N GLY A 108 5.64 -1.61 13.80
CA GLY A 108 6.79 -2.37 13.33
C GLY A 108 7.43 -1.75 12.10
N VAL A 109 6.63 -1.23 11.16
CA VAL A 109 7.15 -0.54 9.97
C VAL A 109 7.75 0.83 10.33
N GLU A 110 7.11 1.60 11.22
CA GLU A 110 7.65 2.91 11.64
C GLU A 110 8.93 2.78 12.49
N SER A 111 9.11 1.67 13.20
CA SER A 111 10.28 1.42 14.04
C SER A 111 11.49 0.86 13.28
N ASP A 112 11.30 0.45 12.02
CA ASP A 112 12.33 -0.23 11.22
C ASP A 112 12.51 0.48 9.87
N GLU A 113 13.60 1.26 9.76
CA GLU A 113 13.88 2.07 8.56
C GLU A 113 14.00 1.24 7.29
N ASP A 114 14.57 0.02 7.38
CA ASP A 114 14.73 -0.87 6.23
C ASP A 114 13.35 -1.38 5.74
N LEU A 115 12.46 -1.74 6.66
CA LEU A 115 11.08 -2.15 6.33
C LEU A 115 10.26 -0.99 5.76
N MET A 116 10.39 0.21 6.33
CA MET A 116 9.72 1.41 5.83
C MET A 116 10.18 1.73 4.40
N GLU A 117 11.49 1.69 4.14
CA GLU A 117 12.04 1.93 2.80
C GLU A 117 11.55 0.88 1.81
N LEU A 118 11.51 -0.39 2.22
CA LEU A 118 11.10 -1.48 1.37
C LEU A 118 9.61 -1.43 1.01
N ILE A 119 8.72 -1.19 1.99
CA ILE A 119 7.29 -1.03 1.74
C ILE A 119 7.01 0.23 0.91
N SER A 120 7.80 1.29 1.09
CA SER A 120 7.68 2.47 0.22
C SER A 120 8.12 2.17 -1.22
N LYS A 121 9.16 1.34 -1.40
CA LYS A 121 9.68 0.96 -2.73
C LYS A 121 8.77 -0.04 -3.44
N SER A 122 8.12 -0.95 -2.73
CA SER A 122 7.18 -1.90 -3.34
C SER A 122 5.99 -1.20 -4.00
N PHE A 123 5.60 -0.03 -3.47
CA PHE A 123 4.55 0.84 -4.01
C PHE A 123 5.10 2.07 -4.73
N ASP A 124 6.35 2.03 -5.23
CA ASP A 124 6.92 3.16 -5.95
C ASP A 124 6.20 3.40 -7.29
N LEU A 125 5.24 4.33 -7.26
CA LEU A 125 4.53 4.79 -8.44
C LEU A 125 5.30 5.85 -9.23
N SER A 126 6.57 6.14 -8.91
CA SER A 126 7.37 7.16 -9.61
C SER A 126 7.40 6.96 -11.12
N ASN A 127 7.45 5.72 -11.59
CA ASN A 127 7.41 5.42 -13.03
C ASN A 127 6.04 5.75 -13.65
N VAL A 128 4.94 5.41 -12.96
CA VAL A 128 3.59 5.79 -13.38
C VAL A 128 3.43 7.31 -13.40
N LEU A 129 3.93 8.01 -12.38
CA LEU A 129 3.91 9.47 -12.32
C LEU A 129 4.71 10.11 -13.46
N LYS A 130 5.89 9.58 -13.78
CA LYS A 130 6.70 10.04 -14.92
C LYS A 130 5.94 9.90 -16.23
N VAL A 131 5.27 8.77 -16.45
CA VAL A 131 4.45 8.54 -17.67
C VAL A 131 3.29 9.52 -17.73
N ILE A 132 2.54 9.72 -16.65
CA ILE A 132 1.42 10.67 -16.59
C ILE A 132 1.90 12.11 -16.84
N GLN A 133 3.02 12.52 -16.24
CA GLN A 133 3.58 13.86 -16.43
C GLN A 133 4.12 14.09 -17.83
N ASN A 134 4.75 13.08 -18.44
CA ASN A 134 5.27 13.17 -19.80
C ASN A 134 4.16 13.14 -20.85
N GLY A 135 3.08 12.38 -20.61
CA GLY A 135 1.87 12.43 -21.43
C GLY A 135 1.25 13.84 -21.49
N ARG A 136 1.35 14.60 -20.39
CA ARG A 136 0.91 16.01 -20.33
C ARG A 136 1.85 16.98 -21.05
N ARG A 137 3.13 16.62 -21.27
CA ARG A 137 4.13 17.44 -21.98
C ARG A 137 4.09 17.29 -23.50
N ASN A 138 3.64 16.15 -24.01
CA ASN A 138 3.56 15.88 -25.45
C ASN A 138 2.28 16.39 -26.14
N SER A 139 1.49 17.23 -25.46
CA SER A 139 0.25 17.84 -25.99
C SER A 139 0.37 19.35 -26.18
N VAL A 140 1.57 19.88 -26.41
CA VAL A 140 1.82 21.30 -26.78
C VAL A 140 2.56 21.38 -28.09
#